data_AF-A0A5B8XS56-F1
#
_entry.id   AF-A0A5B8XS56-F1
#
_cell.length_a   1.000
_cell.length_b   1.000
_cell.length_c   1.000
_cell.angle_alpha   90.00
_cell.angle_beta   90.00
_cell.angle_gamma   90.00
#
_symmetry.space_group_name_H-M   'P 1'
#
loop_
_entity.id
_entity.type
_entity.pdbx_description
1 polymer ?
#
loop_
_entity_poly.entity_id
_entity_poly.type
_entity_poly.pdbx_seq_one_letter_code
_entity_poly.pdbx_strand_id
1 'polypeptide(L)'
;MFNRLLLLLVFLLIPQFAAAQSADLTQYVPGTSKVLIGANFSELRTSPVYSEVFAFARAQPRLAEIMNFMQAELNVSPEKDIQGLVLAFPEAMTTPQVNSTLSLAMRAPLDSEKVIESARKRFPDMKVTGEKEAAVYDVGAFKFALPAKDVFVLGVGSEPFVEATFATIKGPKLSASKNSDVVASMSSIDTKKGLWMVGITRELPQQGPKMNRAGLTIDLKSGLIFKMVADMANKKDAEQAVKDFEGLKVQASNPMVAMTGAAPLVSNLKASSKKTSVTVNSSMNSKEFALMVTQMKNIIAQGSQPMAPAPSPSKPAPSNDGVEADFN
;
A
#
# COMPACT_ATOMS: atom_id res chain seq x y z
N MET A 1 -25.04 -20.77 47.18
CA MET A 1 -24.24 -21.82 46.51
C MET A 1 -24.73 -21.93 45.07
N PHE A 2 -23.82 -21.78 44.10
CA PHE A 2 -23.96 -22.09 42.66
C PHE A 2 -25.20 -21.48 41.94
N ASN A 3 -25.06 -20.63 40.92
CA ASN A 3 -24.31 -20.97 39.73
C ASN A 3 -23.91 -19.71 38.93
N ARG A 4 -22.60 -19.45 38.89
CA ARG A 4 -21.90 -18.44 38.07
C ARG A 4 -21.60 -18.98 36.65
N LEU A 5 -22.52 -19.73 36.05
CA LEU A 5 -22.27 -20.45 34.78
C LEU A 5 -22.97 -19.84 33.56
N LEU A 6 -23.74 -18.75 33.73
CA LEU A 6 -24.49 -18.14 32.62
C LEU A 6 -23.82 -16.89 32.01
N LEU A 7 -22.76 -16.37 32.66
CA LEU A 7 -21.98 -15.21 32.17
C LEU A 7 -20.72 -15.61 31.38
N LEU A 8 -20.47 -16.92 31.24
CA LEU A 8 -19.33 -17.48 30.51
C LEU A 8 -19.71 -18.05 29.12
N LEU A 9 -21.00 -18.01 28.75
CA LEU A 9 -21.52 -18.52 27.48
C LEU A 9 -21.97 -17.43 26.49
N VAL A 10 -22.02 -16.17 26.91
CA VAL A 10 -22.20 -15.01 26.00
C VAL A 10 -20.85 -14.55 25.39
N PHE A 11 -19.73 -15.12 25.85
CA PHE A 11 -18.42 -15.00 25.21
C PHE A 11 -18.13 -16.10 24.17
N LEU A 12 -19.08 -17.02 23.91
CA LEU A 12 -18.85 -18.19 23.04
C LEU A 12 -19.65 -18.21 21.73
N LEU A 13 -20.40 -17.14 21.39
CA LEU A 13 -21.17 -17.07 20.13
C LEU A 13 -21.17 -15.68 19.47
N ILE A 14 -20.11 -14.89 19.67
CA ILE A 14 -19.71 -13.98 18.59
C ILE A 14 -19.09 -14.92 17.56
N PRO A 15 -19.53 -14.97 16.29
CA PRO A 15 -18.69 -15.58 15.29
C PRO A 15 -17.38 -14.80 15.35
N GLN A 16 -16.37 -15.40 15.96
CA GLN A 16 -14.99 -15.10 15.63
C GLN A 16 -14.91 -15.40 14.14
N PHE A 17 -15.24 -14.42 13.31
CA PHE A 17 -14.43 -14.19 12.14
C PHE A 17 -13.03 -14.07 12.72
N ALA A 18 -12.31 -15.20 12.77
CA ALA A 18 -10.90 -15.24 13.11
C ALA A 18 -10.31 -14.11 12.28
N ALA A 19 -9.93 -13.01 12.94
CA ALA A 19 -9.75 -11.71 12.30
C ALA A 19 -8.96 -11.95 11.03
N ALA A 20 -9.63 -11.89 9.88
CA ALA A 20 -9.11 -12.43 8.65
C ALA A 20 -7.84 -11.64 8.32
N GLN A 21 -6.68 -12.27 8.49
CA GLN A 21 -5.42 -11.55 8.38
C GLN A 21 -5.13 -11.37 6.89
N SER A 22 -4.80 -10.14 6.49
CA SER A 22 -4.34 -9.89 5.11
C SER A 22 -3.14 -10.77 4.76
N ALA A 23 -2.34 -11.20 5.74
CA ALA A 23 -1.28 -12.19 5.56
C ALA A 23 -1.75 -13.51 4.91
N ASP A 24 -2.96 -13.98 5.20
CA ASP A 24 -3.49 -15.22 4.62
C ASP A 24 -3.78 -15.09 3.12
N LEU A 25 -3.94 -13.85 2.63
CA LEU A 25 -4.14 -13.58 1.19
C LEU A 25 -2.86 -13.75 0.38
N THR A 26 -1.69 -13.87 1.04
CA THR A 26 -0.42 -14.16 0.35
C THR A 26 -0.38 -15.54 -0.31
N GLN A 27 -1.32 -16.43 0.01
CA GLN A 27 -1.50 -17.71 -0.68
C GLN A 27 -2.06 -17.56 -2.10
N TYR A 28 -2.64 -16.41 -2.43
CA TYR A 28 -3.30 -16.14 -3.71
C TYR A 28 -2.51 -15.19 -4.62
N VAL A 29 -1.28 -14.82 -4.22
CA VAL A 29 -0.39 -13.97 -5.03
C VAL A 29 0.90 -14.73 -5.35
N PRO A 30 1.56 -14.44 -6.50
CA PRO A 30 2.71 -15.21 -6.97
C PRO A 30 3.88 -15.23 -5.99
N GLY A 31 4.53 -16.38 -5.84
CA GLY A 31 5.78 -16.52 -5.09
C GLY A 31 6.99 -15.85 -5.75
N THR A 32 6.88 -15.48 -7.03
CA THR A 32 7.87 -14.70 -7.77
C THR A 32 7.84 -13.21 -7.45
N SER A 33 6.85 -12.74 -6.67
CA SER A 33 6.71 -11.34 -6.29
C SER A 33 7.90 -10.85 -5.47
N LYS A 34 8.40 -9.65 -5.80
CA LYS A 34 9.51 -9.01 -5.11
C LYS A 34 9.04 -8.01 -4.07
N VAL A 35 7.87 -7.42 -4.26
CA VAL A 35 7.25 -6.52 -3.27
C VAL A 35 5.84 -7.00 -3.01
N LEU A 36 5.47 -7.11 -1.73
CA LEU A 36 4.10 -7.29 -1.30
C LEU A 36 3.71 -6.15 -0.36
N ILE A 37 2.49 -5.66 -0.51
CA ILE A 37 1.88 -4.66 0.37
C ILE A 37 0.57 -5.27 0.86
N GLY A 38 0.38 -5.35 2.16
CA GLY A 38 -0.87 -5.79 2.75
C GLY A 38 -1.53 -4.73 3.60
N ALA A 39 -2.85 -4.73 3.58
CA ALA A 39 -3.69 -3.87 4.41
C ALA A 39 -4.69 -4.72 5.17
N ASN A 40 -4.69 -4.60 6.51
CA ASN A 40 -5.72 -5.16 7.36
C ASN A 40 -6.75 -4.08 7.69
N PHE A 41 -7.87 -4.10 6.98
CA PHE A 41 -8.90 -3.06 7.10
C PHE A 41 -9.63 -3.11 8.43
N SER A 42 -9.66 -4.26 9.12
CA SER A 42 -10.23 -4.34 10.47
C SER A 42 -9.45 -3.49 11.48
N GLU A 43 -8.12 -3.48 11.41
CA GLU A 43 -7.28 -2.61 12.24
C GLU A 43 -7.29 -1.16 11.72
N LEU A 44 -7.22 -0.95 10.39
CA LEU A 44 -7.23 0.40 9.83
C LEU A 44 -8.48 1.18 10.21
N ARG A 45 -9.66 0.53 10.26
CA ARG A 45 -10.92 1.17 10.71
C ARG A 45 -10.86 1.74 12.11
N THR A 46 -9.99 1.22 12.96
CA THR A 46 -9.80 1.73 14.33
C THR A 46 -8.91 2.97 14.39
N SER A 47 -8.32 3.37 13.26
CA SER A 47 -7.50 4.58 13.16
C SER A 47 -8.36 5.84 13.17
N PRO A 48 -7.95 6.90 13.89
CA PRO A 48 -8.66 8.19 13.86
C PRO A 48 -8.66 8.87 12.49
N VAL A 49 -7.78 8.47 11.56
CA VAL A 49 -7.68 9.07 10.21
C VAL A 49 -8.32 8.22 9.11
N TYR A 50 -8.95 7.08 9.46
CA TYR A 50 -9.49 6.14 8.48
C TYR A 50 -10.54 6.78 7.56
N SER A 51 -11.50 7.50 8.14
CA SER A 51 -12.54 8.20 7.40
C SER A 51 -11.97 9.27 6.47
N GLU A 52 -10.88 9.92 6.88
CA GLU A 52 -10.21 10.95 6.10
C GLU A 52 -9.49 10.37 4.88
N VAL A 53 -8.86 9.20 5.02
CA VAL A 53 -8.24 8.48 3.90
C VAL A 53 -9.29 8.09 2.86
N PHE A 54 -10.46 7.62 3.30
CA PHE A 54 -11.57 7.31 2.39
C PHE A 54 -12.21 8.56 1.78
N ALA A 55 -12.31 9.67 2.52
CA ALA A 55 -12.75 10.95 1.96
C ALA A 55 -11.79 11.43 0.87
N PHE A 56 -10.48 11.32 1.09
CA PHE A 56 -9.48 11.62 0.07
C PHE A 56 -9.62 10.70 -1.15
N ALA A 57 -9.77 9.38 -0.94
CA ALA A 57 -9.99 8.44 -2.04
C ALA A 57 -11.25 8.80 -2.86
N ARG A 58 -12.34 9.25 -2.20
CA ARG A 58 -13.59 9.67 -2.87
C ARG A 58 -13.43 10.96 -3.67
N ALA A 59 -12.49 11.82 -3.28
CA ALA A 59 -12.17 13.03 -4.02
C ALA A 59 -11.37 12.74 -5.31
N GLN A 60 -10.76 11.55 -5.46
CA GLN A 60 -10.00 11.17 -6.65
C GLN A 60 -10.93 10.51 -7.68
N PRO A 61 -11.14 11.08 -8.89
CA PRO A 61 -12.15 10.59 -9.85
C PRO A 61 -12.03 9.10 -10.19
N ARG A 62 -10.81 8.60 -10.42
CA ARG A 62 -10.57 7.18 -10.73
C ARG A 62 -10.92 6.24 -9.56
N LEU A 63 -10.58 6.64 -8.34
CA LEU A 63 -10.89 5.83 -7.15
C LEU A 63 -12.38 5.92 -6.80
N ALA A 64 -13.01 7.09 -6.98
CA ALA A 64 -14.44 7.27 -6.83
C ALA A 64 -15.23 6.37 -7.79
N GLU A 65 -14.81 6.28 -9.07
CA GLU A 65 -15.42 5.35 -10.03
C GLU A 65 -15.34 3.89 -9.55
N ILE A 66 -14.16 3.46 -9.10
CA ILE A 66 -13.96 2.09 -8.58
C ILE A 66 -14.85 1.84 -7.36
N MET A 67 -14.88 2.76 -6.39
CA MET A 67 -15.69 2.61 -5.19
C MET A 67 -17.19 2.59 -5.49
N ASN A 68 -17.64 3.45 -6.39
CA ASN A 68 -19.03 3.48 -6.84
C ASN A 68 -19.40 2.19 -7.56
N PHE A 69 -18.52 1.66 -8.42
CA PHE A 69 -18.73 0.36 -9.07
C PHE A 69 -18.86 -0.77 -8.05
N MET A 70 -17.95 -0.85 -7.07
CA MET A 70 -18.02 -1.88 -6.01
C MET A 70 -19.33 -1.77 -5.22
N GLN A 71 -19.78 -0.56 -4.92
CA GLN A 71 -21.00 -0.35 -4.14
C GLN A 71 -22.27 -0.63 -4.95
N ALA A 72 -22.36 -0.10 -6.17
CA ALA A 72 -23.57 -0.17 -6.99
C ALA A 72 -23.75 -1.53 -7.69
N GLU A 73 -22.68 -2.09 -8.23
CA GLU A 73 -22.75 -3.32 -9.04
C GLU A 73 -22.46 -4.57 -8.19
N LEU A 74 -21.56 -4.47 -7.20
CA LEU A 74 -21.15 -5.63 -6.40
C LEU A 74 -21.77 -5.66 -4.99
N ASN A 75 -22.50 -4.60 -4.59
CA ASN A 75 -23.02 -4.43 -3.23
C ASN A 75 -21.93 -4.57 -2.15
N VAL A 76 -20.72 -4.09 -2.44
CA VAL A 76 -19.58 -4.06 -1.53
C VAL A 76 -19.20 -2.61 -1.26
N SER A 77 -19.34 -2.16 -0.01
CA SER A 77 -18.83 -0.88 0.47
C SER A 77 -17.34 -1.01 0.81
N PRO A 78 -16.41 -0.41 0.04
CA PRO A 78 -14.97 -0.58 0.27
C PRO A 78 -14.52 -0.18 1.68
N GLU A 79 -15.18 0.82 2.26
CA GLU A 79 -14.93 1.30 3.63
C GLU A 79 -15.37 0.31 4.72
N LYS A 80 -16.38 -0.52 4.46
CA LYS A 80 -17.02 -1.36 5.50
C LYS A 80 -16.73 -2.84 5.34
N ASP A 81 -16.69 -3.30 4.09
CA ASP A 81 -16.84 -4.72 3.78
C ASP A 81 -15.51 -5.39 3.42
N ILE A 82 -14.53 -4.64 2.92
CA ILE A 82 -13.18 -5.18 2.66
C ILE A 82 -12.52 -5.51 3.99
N GLN A 83 -12.09 -6.75 4.18
CA GLN A 83 -11.43 -7.20 5.41
C GLN A 83 -9.91 -7.12 5.30
N GLY A 84 -9.39 -7.50 4.13
CA GLY A 84 -7.97 -7.50 3.85
C GLY A 84 -7.68 -7.32 2.37
N LEU A 85 -6.50 -6.80 2.07
CA LEU A 85 -5.97 -6.62 0.72
C LEU A 85 -4.50 -6.98 0.74
N VAL A 86 -4.03 -7.68 -0.30
CA VAL A 86 -2.62 -7.85 -0.62
C VAL A 86 -2.41 -7.47 -2.07
N LEU A 87 -1.46 -6.57 -2.30
CA LEU A 87 -0.92 -6.24 -3.60
C LEU A 87 0.45 -6.88 -3.72
N ALA A 88 0.77 -7.45 -4.88
CA ALA A 88 2.05 -8.07 -5.15
C ALA A 88 2.59 -7.64 -6.50
N PHE A 89 3.89 -7.34 -6.54
CA PHE A 89 4.57 -6.80 -7.70
C PHE A 89 5.78 -7.67 -8.07
N PRO A 90 6.03 -7.95 -9.36
CA PRO A 90 7.17 -8.74 -9.81
C PRO A 90 8.51 -8.02 -9.65
N GLU A 91 8.48 -6.70 -9.51
CA GLU A 91 9.65 -5.84 -9.47
C GLU A 91 9.45 -4.79 -8.36
N ALA A 92 10.54 -4.16 -7.92
CA ALA A 92 10.40 -2.99 -7.08
C ALA A 92 9.88 -1.79 -7.87
N MET A 93 9.06 -0.98 -7.22
CA MET A 93 8.57 0.28 -7.77
C MET A 93 9.71 1.29 -7.84
N THR A 94 10.56 1.20 -8.87
CA THR A 94 11.75 2.06 -9.04
C THR A 94 11.48 3.30 -9.88
N THR A 95 10.31 3.41 -10.52
CA THR A 95 9.87 4.58 -11.29
C THR A 95 8.38 4.88 -11.04
N PRO A 96 7.93 6.14 -11.16
CA PRO A 96 6.51 6.51 -11.12
C PRO A 96 5.69 5.95 -12.30
N GLN A 97 6.36 5.40 -13.31
CA GLN A 97 5.75 4.50 -14.28
C GLN A 97 5.68 3.12 -13.62
N VAL A 98 4.66 2.91 -12.81
CA VAL A 98 4.29 1.56 -12.37
C VAL A 98 4.13 0.75 -13.67
N ASN A 99 5.09 -0.13 -13.97
CA ASN A 99 4.89 -1.21 -14.92
C ASN A 99 3.54 -1.81 -14.51
N SER A 100 2.53 -1.77 -15.39
CA SER A 100 1.12 -2.10 -15.09
C SER A 100 0.90 -3.56 -14.65
N THR A 101 1.97 -4.25 -14.28
CA THR A 101 2.03 -5.61 -13.79
C THR A 101 1.87 -5.67 -12.28
N LEU A 102 0.72 -6.17 -11.84
CA LEU A 102 0.42 -6.40 -10.43
C LEU A 102 -0.52 -7.59 -10.27
N SER A 103 -0.47 -8.17 -9.07
CA SER A 103 -1.42 -9.15 -8.58
C SER A 103 -2.10 -8.56 -7.35
N LEU A 104 -3.41 -8.76 -7.24
CA LEU A 104 -4.23 -8.31 -6.13
C LEU A 104 -5.00 -9.51 -5.59
N ALA A 105 -4.96 -9.69 -4.28
CA ALA A 105 -5.86 -10.57 -3.56
C ALA A 105 -6.61 -9.76 -2.51
N MET A 106 -7.93 -9.84 -2.51
CA MET A 106 -8.81 -9.08 -1.60
C MET A 106 -9.78 -10.03 -0.93
N ARG A 107 -10.06 -9.79 0.35
CA ARG A 107 -11.15 -10.44 1.08
C ARG A 107 -12.32 -9.48 1.29
N ALA A 108 -13.50 -9.85 0.83
CA ALA A 108 -14.75 -9.10 1.00
C ALA A 108 -15.95 -10.06 0.89
N PRO A 109 -17.12 -9.73 1.47
CA PRO A 109 -18.35 -10.52 1.32
C PRO A 109 -18.91 -10.38 -0.10
N LEU A 110 -18.34 -11.14 -1.03
CA LEU A 110 -18.66 -11.08 -2.45
C LEU A 110 -19.82 -12.03 -2.78
N ASP A 111 -20.72 -11.57 -3.63
CA ASP A 111 -21.68 -12.41 -4.32
C ASP A 111 -21.06 -12.81 -5.68
N SER A 112 -20.50 -14.02 -5.74
CA SER A 112 -19.78 -14.49 -6.92
C SER A 112 -20.62 -14.44 -8.19
N GLU A 113 -21.92 -14.72 -8.11
CA GLU A 113 -22.82 -14.69 -9.26
C GLU A 113 -22.98 -13.27 -9.78
N LYS A 114 -23.21 -12.30 -8.89
CA LYS A 114 -23.30 -10.87 -9.26
C LYS A 114 -22.00 -10.31 -9.80
N VAL A 115 -20.85 -10.72 -9.24
CA VAL A 115 -19.53 -10.32 -9.76
C VAL A 115 -19.37 -10.80 -11.20
N ILE A 116 -19.70 -12.07 -11.47
CA ILE A 116 -19.60 -12.66 -12.82
C ILE A 116 -20.61 -12.02 -13.77
N GLU A 117 -21.85 -11.79 -13.34
CA GLU A 117 -22.90 -11.13 -14.13
C GLU A 117 -22.48 -9.71 -14.52
N SER A 118 -22.02 -8.92 -13.55
CA SER A 118 -21.52 -7.56 -13.77
C SER A 118 -20.33 -7.55 -14.74
N ALA A 119 -19.41 -8.52 -14.60
CA ALA A 119 -18.28 -8.68 -15.50
C ALA A 119 -18.74 -9.03 -16.93
N ARG A 120 -19.69 -9.94 -17.12
CA ARG A 120 -20.25 -10.29 -18.44
C ARG A 120 -20.94 -9.11 -19.11
N LYS A 121 -21.69 -8.32 -18.35
CA LYS A 121 -22.37 -7.12 -18.84
C LYS A 121 -21.37 -6.07 -19.35
N ARG A 122 -20.25 -5.90 -18.65
CA ARG A 122 -19.21 -4.92 -19.00
C ARG A 122 -18.22 -5.45 -20.05
N PHE A 123 -18.00 -6.75 -20.09
CA PHE A 123 -17.06 -7.44 -20.99
C PHE A 123 -17.76 -8.65 -21.65
N PRO A 124 -18.55 -8.43 -22.73
CA PRO A 124 -19.30 -9.49 -23.39
C PRO A 124 -18.41 -10.62 -23.94
N ASP A 125 -17.19 -10.30 -24.35
CA ASP A 125 -16.20 -11.24 -24.89
C ASP A 125 -15.35 -11.94 -23.82
N MET A 126 -15.75 -11.85 -22.55
CA MET A 126 -15.04 -12.47 -21.43
C MET A 126 -14.91 -13.98 -21.64
N LYS A 127 -13.66 -14.46 -21.65
CA LYS A 127 -13.32 -15.88 -21.76
C LYS A 127 -13.22 -16.49 -20.38
N VAL A 128 -13.61 -17.75 -20.26
CA VAL A 128 -13.50 -18.51 -19.00
C VAL A 128 -12.65 -19.74 -19.24
N THR A 129 -11.68 -19.97 -18.35
CA THR A 129 -10.85 -21.18 -18.35
C THR A 129 -10.90 -21.85 -16.98
N GLY A 130 -10.82 -23.18 -16.94
CA GLY A 130 -10.98 -23.94 -15.69
C GLY A 130 -12.45 -24.11 -15.25
N GLU A 131 -12.66 -24.66 -14.06
CA GLU A 131 -13.99 -24.95 -13.51
C GLU A 131 -14.10 -24.52 -12.04
N LYS A 132 -15.31 -24.10 -11.64
CA LYS A 132 -15.68 -23.76 -10.25
C LYS A 132 -14.68 -22.80 -9.58
N GLU A 133 -14.14 -23.18 -8.42
CA GLU A 133 -13.19 -22.38 -7.62
C GLU A 133 -11.83 -22.17 -8.33
N ALA A 134 -11.54 -22.93 -9.40
CA ALA A 134 -10.37 -22.72 -10.24
C ALA A 134 -10.67 -21.97 -11.55
N ALA A 135 -11.90 -21.44 -11.70
CA ALA A 135 -12.27 -20.67 -12.88
C ALA A 135 -11.53 -19.34 -12.93
N VAL A 136 -10.94 -19.06 -14.08
CA VAL A 136 -10.25 -17.80 -14.39
C VAL A 136 -11.02 -17.10 -15.50
N TYR A 137 -11.39 -15.86 -15.22
CA TYR A 137 -12.16 -14.98 -16.10
C TYR A 137 -11.21 -13.99 -16.75
N ASP A 138 -11.10 -14.04 -18.07
CA ASP A 138 -10.21 -13.21 -18.88
C ASP A 138 -11.03 -12.18 -19.64
N VAL A 139 -10.85 -10.90 -19.31
CA VAL A 139 -11.55 -9.77 -19.94
C VAL A 139 -10.64 -8.98 -20.88
N GLY A 140 -9.53 -9.57 -21.32
CA GLY A 140 -8.53 -8.97 -22.21
C GLY A 140 -7.55 -8.04 -21.50
N ALA A 141 -8.05 -7.01 -20.79
CA ALA A 141 -7.19 -6.05 -20.09
C ALA A 141 -6.59 -6.60 -18.78
N PHE A 142 -7.29 -7.55 -18.16
CA PHE A 142 -6.86 -8.23 -16.94
C PHE A 142 -7.57 -9.59 -16.84
N LYS A 143 -7.10 -10.41 -15.91
CA LYS A 143 -7.79 -11.65 -15.53
C LYS A 143 -8.19 -11.57 -14.06
N PHE A 144 -9.27 -12.25 -13.68
CA PHE A 144 -9.68 -12.36 -12.29
C PHE A 144 -10.23 -13.76 -11.97
N ALA A 145 -10.34 -14.07 -10.68
CA ALA A 145 -10.90 -15.31 -10.17
C ALA A 145 -11.51 -15.11 -8.78
N LEU A 146 -12.39 -16.04 -8.42
CA LEU A 146 -13.08 -16.10 -7.13
C LEU A 146 -12.78 -17.46 -6.47
N PRO A 147 -11.55 -17.67 -5.97
CA PRO A 147 -11.11 -18.99 -5.50
C PRO A 147 -11.75 -19.44 -4.20
N ALA A 148 -12.45 -18.54 -3.50
CA ALA A 148 -13.25 -18.85 -2.32
C ALA A 148 -14.41 -17.85 -2.26
N LYS A 149 -15.43 -18.15 -1.44
CA LYS A 149 -16.66 -17.35 -1.29
C LYS A 149 -16.40 -15.86 -1.04
N ASP A 150 -15.33 -15.53 -0.31
CA ASP A 150 -15.02 -14.17 0.13
C ASP A 150 -13.71 -13.65 -0.44
N VAL A 151 -13.10 -14.32 -1.42
CA VAL A 151 -11.79 -13.95 -1.97
C VAL A 151 -11.91 -13.58 -3.44
N PHE A 152 -11.39 -12.42 -3.80
CA PHE A 152 -11.21 -11.97 -5.17
C PHE A 152 -9.72 -11.88 -5.48
N VAL A 153 -9.31 -12.45 -6.62
CA VAL A 153 -7.94 -12.40 -7.12
C VAL A 153 -7.94 -11.76 -8.50
N LEU A 154 -7.02 -10.84 -8.75
CA LEU A 154 -6.86 -10.13 -10.02
C LEU A 154 -5.39 -10.07 -10.42
N GLY A 155 -5.13 -10.27 -11.71
CA GLY A 155 -3.80 -10.13 -12.31
C GLY A 155 -3.88 -9.19 -13.52
N VAL A 156 -2.96 -8.23 -13.57
CA VAL A 156 -2.84 -7.24 -14.65
C VAL A 156 -1.39 -7.23 -15.13
N GLY A 157 -1.16 -6.84 -16.39
CA GLY A 157 0.16 -6.59 -16.97
C GLY A 157 0.76 -7.80 -17.66
N SER A 158 2.03 -8.11 -17.40
CA SER A 158 2.76 -9.13 -18.17
C SER A 158 2.15 -10.53 -18.01
N GLU A 159 1.96 -11.21 -19.14
CA GLU A 159 1.36 -12.54 -19.19
C GLU A 159 2.04 -13.55 -18.25
N PRO A 160 3.38 -13.64 -18.16
CA PRO A 160 4.02 -14.58 -17.22
C PRO A 160 3.66 -14.34 -15.75
N PHE A 161 3.48 -13.09 -15.34
CA PHE A 161 3.12 -12.76 -13.95
C PHE A 161 1.63 -12.97 -13.68
N VAL A 162 0.78 -12.66 -14.66
CA VAL A 162 -0.65 -12.98 -14.63
C VAL A 162 -0.83 -14.49 -14.53
N GLU A 163 -0.17 -15.30 -15.36
CA GLU A 163 -0.21 -16.75 -15.28
C GLU A 163 0.28 -17.28 -13.94
N ALA A 164 1.39 -16.74 -13.41
CA ALA A 164 1.89 -17.08 -12.09
C ALA A 164 0.87 -16.75 -10.98
N THR A 165 0.05 -15.70 -11.15
CA THR A 165 -1.03 -15.34 -10.21
C THR A 165 -2.08 -16.43 -10.18
N PHE A 166 -2.61 -16.82 -11.34
CA PHE A 166 -3.68 -17.82 -11.41
C PHE A 166 -3.18 -19.25 -11.18
N ALA A 167 -1.88 -19.51 -11.33
CA ALA A 167 -1.27 -20.76 -10.91
C ALA A 167 -1.40 -20.99 -9.39
N THR A 168 -1.44 -19.93 -8.58
CA THR A 168 -1.60 -20.04 -7.11
C THR A 168 -2.97 -20.59 -6.71
N ILE A 169 -4.01 -20.36 -7.53
CA ILE A 169 -5.37 -20.85 -7.27
C ILE A 169 -5.44 -22.38 -7.42
N LYS A 170 -4.68 -22.92 -8.37
CA LYS A 170 -4.59 -24.38 -8.59
C LYS A 170 -3.75 -25.08 -7.52
N GLY A 171 -2.98 -24.35 -6.73
CA GLY A 171 -2.28 -24.88 -5.58
C GLY A 171 -1.31 -23.89 -4.93
N PRO A 172 -1.21 -23.88 -3.58
CA PRO A 172 -0.46 -22.86 -2.85
C PRO A 172 1.07 -22.99 -3.01
N LYS A 173 1.59 -24.06 -3.62
CA LYS A 173 3.04 -24.33 -3.75
C LYS A 173 3.80 -23.21 -4.46
N LEU A 174 3.14 -22.48 -5.36
CA LEU A 174 3.72 -21.39 -6.14
C LEU A 174 3.40 -20.00 -5.57
N SER A 175 2.77 -19.93 -4.40
CA SER A 175 2.34 -18.68 -3.78
C SER A 175 3.43 -17.99 -2.97
N ALA A 176 3.26 -16.69 -2.70
CA ALA A 176 4.15 -15.93 -1.83
C ALA A 176 4.19 -16.49 -0.40
N SER A 177 3.10 -17.10 0.08
CA SER A 177 3.07 -17.79 1.37
C SER A 177 4.05 -18.98 1.49
N LYS A 178 4.61 -19.44 0.36
CA LYS A 178 5.62 -20.52 0.30
C LYS A 178 7.01 -20.04 -0.10
N ASN A 179 7.16 -18.77 -0.45
CA ASN A 179 8.47 -18.18 -0.71
C ASN A 179 9.20 -17.94 0.63
N SER A 180 10.37 -18.54 0.80
CA SER A 180 11.13 -18.50 2.07
C SER A 180 11.56 -17.08 2.47
N ASP A 181 11.87 -16.20 1.51
CA ASP A 181 12.24 -14.82 1.79
C ASP A 181 11.05 -13.95 2.17
N VAL A 182 9.89 -14.18 1.55
CA VAL A 182 8.63 -13.55 1.95
C VAL A 182 8.26 -13.98 3.37
N VAL A 183 8.26 -15.29 3.64
CA VAL A 183 7.91 -15.85 4.95
C VAL A 183 8.84 -15.32 6.04
N ALA A 184 10.16 -15.32 5.78
CA ALA A 184 11.13 -14.76 6.71
C ALA A 184 10.87 -13.27 6.98
N SER A 185 10.64 -12.47 5.93
CA SER A 185 10.34 -11.03 6.07
C SER A 185 9.06 -10.80 6.88
N MET A 186 7.97 -11.51 6.55
CA MET A 186 6.69 -11.40 7.25
C MET A 186 6.81 -11.80 8.71
N SER A 187 7.59 -12.84 9.04
CA SER A 187 7.80 -13.27 10.44
C SER A 187 8.56 -12.26 11.30
N SER A 188 9.27 -11.31 10.68
CA SER A 188 10.04 -10.28 11.39
C SER A 188 9.22 -9.03 11.75
N ILE A 189 8.01 -8.93 11.20
CA ILE A 189 7.11 -7.78 11.34
C ILE A 189 5.73 -8.20 11.86
N ASP A 190 4.89 -7.23 12.22
CA ASP A 190 3.53 -7.51 12.67
C ASP A 190 2.56 -7.27 11.50
N THR A 191 2.23 -8.36 10.80
CA THR A 191 1.29 -8.34 9.66
C THR A 191 -0.18 -8.24 10.08
N LYS A 192 -0.46 -8.25 11.39
CA LYS A 192 -1.82 -8.05 11.91
C LYS A 192 -2.18 -6.58 11.98
N LYS A 193 -1.20 -5.67 11.98
CA LYS A 193 -1.41 -4.21 12.00
C LYS A 193 -1.99 -3.68 10.70
N GLY A 194 -2.33 -2.39 10.73
CA GLY A 194 -3.07 -1.71 9.67
C GLY A 194 -2.46 -1.89 8.28
N LEU A 195 -1.18 -1.55 8.10
CA LEU A 195 -0.46 -1.79 6.85
C LEU A 195 0.84 -2.57 7.12
N TRP A 196 1.23 -3.38 6.16
CA TRP A 196 2.54 -3.98 6.12
C TRP A 196 3.07 -4.05 4.69
N MET A 197 4.38 -4.13 4.56
CA MET A 197 5.07 -4.30 3.29
C MET A 197 6.24 -5.25 3.49
N VAL A 198 6.51 -6.09 2.50
CA VAL A 198 7.74 -6.86 2.43
C VAL A 198 8.38 -6.68 1.06
N GLY A 199 9.70 -6.61 1.04
CA GLY A 199 10.50 -6.44 -0.16
C GLY A 199 11.67 -7.41 -0.20
N ILE A 200 11.82 -8.17 -1.28
CA ILE A 200 13.02 -8.96 -1.59
C ILE A 200 13.92 -8.07 -2.43
N THR A 201 14.98 -7.56 -1.81
CA THR A 201 15.79 -6.49 -2.39
C THR A 201 17.12 -6.96 -2.95
N ARG A 202 17.56 -8.18 -2.66
CA ARG A 202 18.88 -8.71 -3.08
C ARG A 202 19.15 -8.63 -4.59
N GLU A 203 18.10 -8.70 -5.40
CA GLU A 203 18.17 -8.67 -6.88
C GLU A 203 17.95 -7.26 -7.45
N LEU A 204 17.66 -6.27 -6.59
CA LEU A 204 17.42 -4.89 -7.01
C LEU A 204 18.74 -4.11 -7.06
N PRO A 205 18.88 -3.12 -7.96
CA PRO A 205 19.95 -2.15 -7.90
C PRO A 205 19.94 -1.40 -6.56
N GLN A 206 21.06 -1.41 -5.84
CA GLN A 206 21.19 -0.77 -4.53
C GLN A 206 22.43 0.12 -4.47
N GLN A 207 22.26 1.36 -4.03
CA GLN A 207 23.35 2.25 -3.66
C GLN A 207 23.48 2.26 -2.13
N GLY A 208 24.72 2.23 -1.62
CA GLY A 208 24.97 2.14 -0.17
C GLY A 208 24.85 0.71 0.39
N PRO A 209 24.48 0.57 1.69
CA PRO A 209 24.42 -0.72 2.38
C PRO A 209 23.54 -1.74 1.67
N LYS A 210 24.08 -2.94 1.47
CA LYS A 210 23.36 -4.00 0.74
C LYS A 210 22.36 -4.72 1.63
N MET A 211 21.13 -4.78 1.17
CA MET A 211 19.98 -5.37 1.85
C MET A 211 19.45 -6.56 1.04
N ASN A 212 19.24 -7.69 1.72
CA ASN A 212 18.70 -8.88 1.10
C ASN A 212 17.17 -8.83 1.01
N ARG A 213 16.55 -8.38 2.10
CA ARG A 213 15.10 -8.24 2.24
C ARG A 213 14.76 -7.28 3.37
N ALA A 214 13.56 -6.72 3.30
CA ALA A 214 13.00 -5.87 4.34
C ALA A 214 11.52 -6.18 4.56
N GLY A 215 11.08 -5.97 5.81
CA GLY A 215 9.69 -5.87 6.19
C GLY A 215 9.43 -4.52 6.84
N LEU A 216 8.23 -3.98 6.63
CA LEU A 216 7.73 -2.76 7.23
C LEU A 216 6.33 -3.04 7.77
N THR A 217 6.05 -2.59 9.00
CA THR A 217 4.71 -2.50 9.57
C THR A 217 4.40 -1.05 9.91
N ILE A 218 3.16 -0.64 9.63
CA ILE A 218 2.60 0.64 10.03
C ILE A 218 1.34 0.38 10.86
N ASP A 219 1.35 0.88 12.10
CA ASP A 219 0.18 0.92 12.99
C ASP A 219 -0.38 2.35 13.01
N LEU A 220 -1.66 2.47 12.65
CA LEU A 220 -2.39 3.73 12.57
C LEU A 220 -3.39 3.94 13.72
N LYS A 221 -3.53 2.96 14.63
CA LYS A 221 -4.58 2.95 15.66
C LYS A 221 -4.33 3.98 16.77
N SER A 222 -3.10 4.04 17.25
CA SER A 222 -2.70 4.91 18.38
C SER A 222 -1.95 6.19 17.95
N GLY A 223 -1.93 6.49 16.66
CA GLY A 223 -1.03 7.45 16.03
C GLY A 223 -0.37 6.80 14.81
N LEU A 224 0.81 7.26 14.41
CA LEU A 224 1.58 6.64 13.33
C LEU A 224 2.84 6.00 13.92
N ILE A 225 2.83 4.67 14.06
CA ILE A 225 4.00 3.90 14.49
C ILE A 225 4.49 3.11 13.29
N PHE A 226 5.75 3.29 12.91
CA PHE A 226 6.38 2.47 11.90
C PHE A 226 7.49 1.62 12.53
N LYS A 227 7.55 0.35 12.09
CA LYS A 227 8.64 -0.57 12.41
C LYS A 227 9.12 -1.20 11.12
N MET A 228 10.39 -1.00 10.80
CA MET A 228 11.07 -1.66 9.70
C MET A 228 12.08 -2.65 10.26
N VAL A 229 12.15 -3.84 9.67
CA VAL A 229 13.21 -4.82 9.91
C VAL A 229 13.84 -5.16 8.57
N ALA A 230 15.16 -5.03 8.48
CA ALA A 230 15.93 -5.28 7.27
C ALA A 230 17.02 -6.32 7.56
N ASP A 231 17.12 -7.34 6.71
CA ASP A 231 18.24 -8.28 6.74
C ASP A 231 19.28 -7.84 5.72
N MET A 232 20.43 -7.41 6.22
CA MET A 232 21.54 -6.89 5.42
C MET A 232 22.42 -8.02 4.91
N ALA A 233 23.20 -7.75 3.86
CA ALA A 233 24.09 -8.73 3.25
C ALA A 233 25.20 -9.18 4.21
N ASN A 234 25.70 -8.27 5.04
CA ASN A 234 26.71 -8.55 6.06
C ASN A 234 26.65 -7.56 7.23
N LYS A 235 27.50 -7.78 8.25
CA LYS A 235 27.55 -6.96 9.46
C LYS A 235 27.98 -5.51 9.18
N LYS A 236 28.90 -5.31 8.24
CA LYS A 236 29.38 -3.96 7.87
C LYS A 236 28.25 -3.13 7.23
N ASP A 237 27.46 -3.75 6.36
CA ASP A 237 26.27 -3.12 5.78
C ASP A 237 25.23 -2.78 6.87
N ALA A 238 25.03 -3.66 7.85
CA ALA A 238 24.13 -3.39 8.97
C ALA A 238 24.59 -2.23 9.86
N GLU A 239 25.88 -2.15 10.19
CA GLU A 239 26.44 -1.03 10.95
C GLU A 239 26.37 0.29 10.18
N GLN A 240 26.62 0.26 8.87
CA GLN A 240 26.50 1.45 8.03
C GLN A 240 25.05 1.91 7.91
N ALA A 241 24.10 0.99 7.70
CA ALA A 241 22.69 1.34 7.64
C ALA A 241 22.19 1.98 8.94
N VAL A 242 22.62 1.50 10.11
CA VAL A 242 22.28 2.15 11.39
C VAL A 242 22.78 3.59 11.42
N LYS A 243 24.03 3.85 11.02
CA LYS A 243 24.59 5.22 10.95
C LYS A 243 23.82 6.09 9.96
N ASP A 244 23.46 5.56 8.79
CA ASP A 244 22.70 6.28 7.78
C ASP A 244 21.33 6.69 8.32
N PHE A 245 20.63 5.77 9.00
CA PHE A 245 19.35 6.04 9.65
C PHE A 245 19.46 7.03 10.81
N GLU A 246 20.50 6.94 11.63
CA GLU A 246 20.75 7.93 12.68
C GLU A 246 21.05 9.32 12.10
N GLY A 247 21.76 9.39 10.96
CA GLY A 247 22.00 10.61 10.22
C GLY A 247 20.73 11.27 9.68
N LEU A 248 19.66 10.50 9.41
CA LEU A 248 18.37 11.07 9.00
C LEU A 248 17.75 11.96 10.06
N LYS A 249 18.08 11.79 11.35
CA LYS A 249 17.53 12.65 12.42
C LYS A 249 17.81 14.12 12.20
N VAL A 250 18.91 14.46 11.54
CA VAL A 250 19.28 15.84 11.23
C VAL A 250 18.24 16.47 10.28
N GLN A 251 17.56 15.67 9.45
CA GLN A 251 16.47 16.11 8.57
C GLN A 251 15.21 16.50 9.34
N ALA A 252 15.06 16.16 10.63
CA ALA A 252 13.93 16.64 11.43
C ALA A 252 13.89 18.17 11.52
N SER A 253 15.05 18.82 11.40
CA SER A 253 15.20 20.28 11.36
C SER A 253 15.00 20.90 9.97
N ASN A 254 14.88 20.07 8.92
CA ASN A 254 14.67 20.55 7.56
C ASN A 254 13.30 21.26 7.48
N PRO A 255 13.23 22.52 6.99
CA PRO A 255 11.98 23.26 6.89
C PRO A 255 10.89 22.52 6.11
N MET A 256 11.25 21.77 5.06
CA MET A 256 10.28 20.98 4.28
C MET A 256 9.69 19.82 5.08
N VAL A 257 10.50 19.18 5.93
CA VAL A 257 10.04 18.10 6.83
C VAL A 257 9.15 18.68 7.93
N ALA A 258 9.48 19.86 8.45
CA ALA A 258 8.64 20.56 9.42
C ALA A 258 7.30 21.00 8.81
N MET A 259 7.29 21.53 7.58
CA MET A 259 6.08 21.96 6.87
C MET A 259 5.09 20.82 6.59
N THR A 260 5.60 19.60 6.39
CA THR A 260 4.76 18.40 6.22
C THR A 260 4.26 17.82 7.53
N GLY A 261 4.81 18.25 8.67
CA GLY A 261 4.47 17.72 10.00
C GLY A 261 5.14 16.39 10.31
N ALA A 262 6.07 15.94 9.46
CA ALA A 262 6.77 14.67 9.60
C ALA A 262 7.98 14.74 10.55
N ALA A 263 8.34 15.94 11.05
CA ALA A 263 9.48 16.13 11.94
C ALA A 263 9.51 15.16 13.14
N PRO A 264 8.38 14.89 13.84
CA PRO A 264 8.38 13.95 14.96
C PRO A 264 8.69 12.49 14.53
N LEU A 265 8.29 12.06 13.33
CA LEU A 265 8.70 10.74 12.80
C LEU A 265 10.21 10.66 12.60
N VAL A 266 10.84 11.74 12.15
CA VAL A 266 12.27 11.76 11.87
C VAL A 266 13.07 11.87 13.16
N SER A 267 12.64 12.72 14.11
CA SER A 267 13.33 12.90 15.39
C SER A 267 13.23 11.67 16.29
N ASN A 268 12.09 10.97 16.27
CA ASN A 268 11.86 9.79 17.11
C ASN A 268 12.44 8.49 16.53
N LEU A 269 13.11 8.57 15.38
CA LEU A 269 13.70 7.43 14.72
C LEU A 269 14.73 6.75 15.64
N LYS A 270 14.65 5.43 15.78
CA LYS A 270 15.60 4.61 16.52
C LYS A 270 16.02 3.47 15.62
N ALA A 271 17.29 3.44 15.26
CA ALA A 271 17.90 2.36 14.51
C ALA A 271 18.80 1.54 15.43
N SER A 272 18.78 0.22 15.28
CA SER A 272 19.71 -0.68 15.95
C SER A 272 20.00 -1.87 15.05
N SER A 273 21.14 -2.54 15.28
CA SER A 273 21.48 -3.75 14.57
C SER A 273 21.85 -4.89 15.52
N LYS A 274 21.55 -6.11 15.08
CA LYS A 274 21.98 -7.35 15.72
C LYS A 274 22.49 -8.29 14.62
N LYS A 275 23.80 -8.52 14.59
CA LYS A 275 24.50 -9.22 13.50
C LYS A 275 24.25 -8.53 12.16
N THR A 276 23.52 -9.16 11.25
CA THR A 276 23.15 -8.63 9.93
C THR A 276 21.75 -8.02 9.89
N SER A 277 20.96 -8.14 10.96
CA SER A 277 19.60 -7.63 11.00
C SER A 277 19.60 -6.21 11.57
N VAL A 278 18.92 -5.30 10.90
CA VAL A 278 18.70 -3.90 11.31
C VAL A 278 17.23 -3.72 11.64
N THR A 279 16.94 -3.09 12.77
CA THR A 279 15.59 -2.69 13.15
C THR A 279 15.53 -1.17 13.24
N VAL A 280 14.55 -0.58 12.57
CA VAL A 280 14.26 0.86 12.65
C VAL A 280 12.84 1.04 13.15
N ASN A 281 12.66 1.85 14.18
CA ASN A 281 11.34 2.21 14.68
C ASN A 281 11.21 3.73 14.69
N SER A 282 10.02 4.23 14.43
CA SER A 282 9.63 5.57 14.88
C SER A 282 8.16 5.62 15.19
N SER A 283 7.75 6.71 15.83
CA SER A 283 6.38 6.92 16.23
C SER A 283 6.02 8.39 16.28
N MET A 284 4.78 8.67 15.92
CA MET A 284 4.04 9.87 16.28
C MET A 284 2.80 9.49 17.06
N ASN A 285 2.50 10.28 18.09
CA ASN A 285 1.24 10.13 18.79
C ASN A 285 0.06 10.60 17.92
N SER A 286 -1.17 10.36 18.37
CA SER A 286 -2.37 10.68 17.60
C SER A 286 -2.52 12.19 17.28
N LYS A 287 -2.06 13.09 18.16
CA LYS A 287 -2.15 14.54 17.93
C LYS A 287 -1.18 15.00 16.84
N GLU A 288 0.06 14.54 16.92
CA GLU A 288 1.10 14.82 15.91
C GLU A 288 0.69 14.27 14.54
N PHE A 289 0.16 13.05 14.51
CA PHE A 289 -0.27 12.43 13.28
C PHE A 289 -1.46 13.15 12.63
N ALA A 290 -2.46 13.57 13.41
CA ALA A 290 -3.59 14.35 12.89
C ALA A 290 -3.14 15.70 12.29
N LEU A 291 -2.14 16.34 12.91
CA LEU A 291 -1.55 17.58 12.39
C LEU A 291 -0.81 17.34 11.07
N MET A 292 -0.03 16.26 10.97
CA MET A 292 0.62 15.86 9.72
C MET A 292 -0.40 15.65 8.59
N VAL A 293 -1.49 14.92 8.85
CA VAL A 293 -2.55 14.69 7.86
C VAL A 293 -3.22 16.00 7.44
N THR A 294 -3.49 16.90 8.39
CA THR A 294 -4.06 18.23 8.09
C THR A 294 -3.13 19.06 7.21
N GLN A 295 -1.83 19.09 7.51
CA GLN A 295 -0.85 19.81 6.71
C GLN A 295 -0.72 19.24 5.30
N MET A 296 -0.70 17.91 5.16
CA MET A 296 -0.68 17.27 3.84
C MET A 296 -1.90 17.64 2.99
N LYS A 297 -3.11 17.69 3.58
CA LYS A 297 -4.31 18.15 2.87
C LYS A 297 -4.19 19.59 2.40
N ASN A 298 -3.66 20.48 3.25
CA ASN A 298 -3.47 21.88 2.89
C ASN A 298 -2.48 22.04 1.73
N ILE A 299 -1.37 21.28 1.74
CA ILE A 299 -0.39 21.28 0.64
C ILE A 299 -1.03 20.80 -0.66
N ILE A 300 -1.80 19.72 -0.63
CA ILE A 300 -2.50 19.20 -1.82
C ILE A 300 -3.50 20.23 -2.34
N ALA A 301 -4.29 20.85 -1.46
CA ALA A 301 -5.26 21.87 -1.84
C ALA A 301 -4.60 23.11 -2.47
N GLN A 302 -3.47 23.55 -1.93
CA GLN A 302 -2.69 24.68 -2.47
C GLN A 302 -2.04 24.34 -3.82
N GLY A 303 -1.50 23.13 -3.98
CA GLY A 303 -0.93 22.66 -5.25
C GLY A 303 -1.98 22.44 -6.35
N SER A 304 -3.26 22.42 -6.00
CA SER A 304 -4.39 22.29 -6.93
C SER A 304 -4.94 23.64 -7.42
N GLN A 305 -4.46 24.78 -6.88
CA GLN A 305 -4.90 26.10 -7.33
C GLN A 305 -4.17 26.47 -8.64
N PRO A 306 -4.90 26.87 -9.70
CA PRO A 306 -4.27 27.41 -10.89
C PRO A 306 -3.47 28.64 -10.49
N MET A 307 -2.17 28.66 -10.80
CA MET A 307 -1.37 29.87 -10.65
C MET A 307 -2.09 30.98 -11.43
N ALA A 308 -2.46 32.06 -10.73
CA ALA A 308 -2.99 33.24 -11.39
C ALA A 308 -2.03 33.62 -12.53
N PRO A 309 -2.54 33.92 -13.74
CA PRO A 309 -1.67 34.29 -14.84
C PRO A 309 -0.80 35.45 -14.39
N ALA A 310 0.51 35.33 -14.65
CA ALA A 310 1.46 36.38 -14.34
C ALA A 310 0.93 37.71 -14.89
N PRO A 311 0.96 38.81 -14.11
CA PRO A 311 0.54 40.11 -14.61
C PRO A 311 1.30 40.38 -15.91
N SER A 312 0.55 40.65 -16.99
CA SER A 312 1.14 40.89 -18.29
C SER A 312 2.21 41.98 -18.19
N PRO A 313 3.39 41.79 -18.80
CA PRO A 313 4.42 42.81 -18.77
C PRO A 313 3.85 44.11 -19.32
N SER A 314 3.85 45.15 -18.48
CA SER A 314 3.45 46.50 -18.85
C SER A 314 4.23 46.93 -20.08
N LYS A 315 3.49 47.29 -21.14
CA LYS A 315 4.00 47.74 -22.43
C LYS A 315 5.11 48.79 -22.21
N PRO A 316 6.32 48.58 -22.77
CA PRO A 316 7.38 49.57 -22.62
C PRO A 316 6.95 50.90 -23.27
N ALA A 317 7.23 51.99 -22.57
CA ALA A 317 6.98 53.35 -23.06
C ALA A 317 7.77 53.58 -24.37
N PRO A 318 7.21 54.31 -25.34
CA PRO A 318 7.90 54.61 -26.59
C PRO A 318 9.18 55.42 -26.30
N SER A 319 10.33 54.89 -26.73
CA SER A 319 11.62 55.58 -26.66
C SER A 319 11.65 56.71 -27.68
N ASN A 320 11.70 57.95 -27.20
CA ASN A 320 12.15 59.11 -27.95
C ASN A 320 13.68 59.09 -27.95
N ASP A 321 14.30 58.55 -28.99
CA ASP A 321 15.72 58.79 -29.26
C ASP A 321 15.89 59.06 -30.75
N GLY A 322 15.65 60.32 -31.11
CA GLY A 322 16.41 60.95 -32.17
C GLY A 322 17.68 61.53 -31.56
N VAL A 323 18.81 61.32 -32.22
CA VAL A 323 19.89 62.27 -32.52
C VAL A 323 21.01 61.45 -33.17
N GLU A 324 21.24 61.73 -34.44
CA GLU A 324 22.45 61.38 -35.18
C GLU A 324 23.68 61.98 -34.49
N ALA A 325 24.75 61.20 -34.35
CA ALA A 325 26.08 61.74 -34.12
C ALA A 325 27.07 61.01 -35.03
N ASP A 326 27.42 61.74 -36.08
CA ASP A 326 28.44 61.52 -37.08
C ASP A 326 29.84 61.74 -36.47
N PHE A 327 30.75 60.79 -36.58
CA PHE A 327 32.20 61.01 -36.43
C PHE A 327 32.99 59.94 -37.21
N ASN A 328 33.57 60.40 -38.33
CA ASN A 328 34.68 59.87 -39.16
C ASN A 328 35.22 58.46 -38.87
#